data_AF-A0A938KFQ9-F1
#
_entry.id   AF-A0A938KFQ9-F1
#
_cell.length_a   1.000
_cell.length_b   1.000
_cell.length_c   1.000
_cell.angle_alpha   90.00
_cell.angle_beta   90.00
_cell.angle_gamma   90.00
#
_symmetry.space_group_name_H-M   'P 1'
#
loop_
_entity.id
_entity.type
_entity.pdbx_description
1 polymer ?
#
loop_
_entity_poly.entity_id
_entity_poly.type
_entity_poly.pdbx_seq_one_letter_code
_entity_poly.pdbx_strand_id
1 'polypeptide(L)'
;MSLSPKGWIRRLVRGRIAASAIAAAGTLHLQGAKITPLQPATGTAKAGFGLLSPADTALTFTNQLSDREAAINQIRLNGSGVALGDVNADGLTDIYLCGLENSNALYLNQGS
;
A
#
# COMPACT_ATOMS: atom_id res chain seq x y z
N MET A 1 -41.24 17.17 20.41
CA MET A 1 -39.92 17.24 21.10
C MET A 1 -39.57 15.83 21.56
N SER A 2 -38.29 15.48 21.49
CA SER A 2 -37.67 14.16 21.76
C SER A 2 -37.56 13.22 20.55
N LEU A 3 -36.42 13.36 19.86
CA LEU A 3 -35.86 12.40 18.93
C LEU A 3 -35.22 11.26 19.75
N SER A 4 -35.56 10.00 19.46
CA SER A 4 -34.86 8.86 20.05
C SER A 4 -33.47 8.69 19.42
N PRO A 5 -32.41 8.35 20.18
CA PRO A 5 -31.07 8.23 19.62
C PRO A 5 -30.96 6.93 18.80
N LYS A 6 -30.65 7.06 17.51
CA LYS A 6 -30.25 5.95 16.64
C LYS A 6 -28.99 5.29 17.23
N GLY A 7 -29.16 4.11 17.82
CA GLY A 7 -28.06 3.27 18.31
C GLY A 7 -27.18 2.80 17.16
N TRP A 8 -25.90 3.16 17.22
CA TRP A 8 -24.89 2.63 16.32
C TRP A 8 -24.52 1.22 16.78
N ILE A 9 -24.81 0.21 15.98
CA ILE A 9 -24.33 -1.16 16.21
C ILE A 9 -22.83 -1.17 15.94
N ARG A 10 -22.01 -1.02 16.99
CA ARG A 10 -20.59 -1.37 16.97
C ARG A 10 -20.49 -2.88 17.17
N ARG A 11 -20.39 -3.65 16.09
CA ARG A 11 -19.99 -5.06 16.17
C ARG A 11 -18.50 -5.12 16.54
N LEU A 12 -18.23 -5.12 17.84
CA LEU A 12 -16.90 -5.36 18.38
C LEU A 12 -16.58 -6.86 18.22
N VAL A 13 -15.92 -7.24 17.12
CA VAL A 13 -15.33 -8.58 17.00
C VAL A 13 -14.08 -8.60 17.88
N ARG A 14 -14.24 -9.00 19.16
CA ARG A 14 -13.11 -9.32 20.03
C ARG A 14 -12.52 -10.66 19.59
N GLY A 15 -11.68 -10.64 18.56
CA GLY A 15 -10.75 -11.72 18.31
C GLY A 15 -9.64 -11.66 19.36
N ARG A 16 -9.67 -12.56 20.34
CA ARG A 16 -8.50 -12.83 21.18
C ARG A 16 -7.41 -13.39 20.28
N ILE A 17 -6.42 -12.59 19.90
CA ILE A 17 -5.16 -13.13 19.40
C ILE A 17 -4.40 -13.57 20.64
N ALA A 18 -4.59 -14.82 21.07
CA ALA A 18 -3.59 -15.48 21.86
C ALA A 18 -2.36 -15.56 20.95
N ALA A 19 -1.32 -14.79 21.27
CA ALA A 19 -0.01 -14.94 20.65
C ALA A 19 0.58 -16.27 21.12
N SER A 20 0.10 -17.37 20.53
CA SER A 20 0.84 -18.61 20.45
C SER A 20 1.57 -18.55 19.13
N ALA A 21 2.90 -18.44 19.21
CA ALA A 21 3.77 -18.63 18.07
C ALA A 21 3.59 -20.06 17.56
N ILE A 22 2.68 -20.25 16.61
CA ILE A 22 2.63 -21.43 15.78
C ILE A 22 2.94 -20.94 14.38
N ALA A 23 4.11 -21.32 13.90
CA ALA A 23 4.49 -21.26 12.50
C ALA A 23 3.52 -22.16 11.70
N ALA A 24 2.34 -21.65 11.37
CA ALA A 24 1.53 -22.25 10.34
C ALA A 24 2.07 -21.73 9.00
N ALA A 25 2.89 -22.54 8.33
CA ALA A 25 3.48 -22.27 7.03
C ALA A 25 2.44 -22.28 5.87
N GLY A 26 1.18 -21.95 6.16
CA GLY A 26 0.06 -22.07 5.24
C GLY A 26 -0.68 -20.75 5.06
N THR A 27 -1.24 -20.55 3.86
CA THR A 27 -2.14 -19.43 3.60
C THR A 27 -3.42 -19.60 4.43
N LEU A 28 -3.78 -18.57 5.20
CA LEU A 28 -5.08 -18.47 5.84
C LEU A 28 -6.09 -17.85 4.86
N HIS A 29 -7.17 -18.59 4.61
CA HIS A 29 -8.30 -18.08 3.83
C HIS A 29 -9.37 -17.56 4.80
N LEU A 30 -9.61 -16.25 4.75
CA LEU A 30 -10.70 -15.57 5.44
C LEU A 30 -11.76 -15.16 4.40
N GLN A 31 -12.98 -14.92 4.85
CA GLN A 31 -14.04 -14.47 3.96
C GLN A 31 -13.67 -13.11 3.34
N GLY A 32 -13.28 -13.12 2.06
CA GLY A 32 -12.83 -11.94 1.31
C GLY A 32 -11.35 -11.57 1.48
N ALA A 33 -10.54 -12.39 2.15
CA ALA A 33 -9.10 -12.11 2.28
C ALA A 33 -8.26 -13.40 2.26
N LYS A 34 -7.08 -13.31 1.64
CA LYS A 34 -6.05 -14.35 1.65
C LYS A 34 -4.83 -13.81 2.39
N ILE A 35 -4.45 -14.43 3.50
CA ILE A 35 -3.26 -14.06 4.27
C ILE A 35 -2.20 -15.13 4.04
N THR A 36 -1.12 -14.77 3.36
CA THR A 36 0.05 -15.64 3.21
C THR A 36 1.15 -15.12 4.14
N PRO A 37 1.57 -15.88 5.17
CA PRO A 37 2.72 -15.49 5.97
C PRO A 37 3.95 -15.32 5.08
N LEU A 38 4.60 -14.16 5.16
CA LEU A 38 5.86 -13.93 4.47
C LEU A 38 6.92 -14.83 5.10
N GLN A 39 7.50 -15.74 4.33
CA GLN A 39 8.70 -16.49 4.71
C GLN A 39 9.92 -15.67 4.28
N PRO A 40 10.66 -15.04 5.20
CA PRO A 40 11.88 -14.33 4.84
C PRO A 40 12.88 -15.35 4.28
N ALA A 41 13.54 -15.01 3.18
CA ALA A 41 14.59 -15.86 2.65
C ALA A 41 15.73 -15.99 3.68
N THR A 42 15.96 -17.20 4.21
CA THR A 42 17.03 -17.49 5.18
C THR A 42 18.35 -17.93 4.51
N GLY A 43 18.55 -17.61 3.24
CA GLY A 43 19.74 -18.01 2.48
C GLY A 43 20.92 -17.03 2.62
N THR A 44 22.12 -17.47 2.25
CA THR A 44 23.32 -16.62 2.07
C THR A 44 23.26 -15.76 0.80
N ALA A 45 22.20 -15.89 0.00
CA ALA A 45 21.94 -15.03 -1.14
C ALA A 45 21.85 -13.56 -0.68
N LYS A 46 22.41 -12.64 -1.46
CA LYS A 46 22.44 -11.21 -1.15
C LYS A 46 21.01 -10.69 -0.99
N ALA A 47 20.53 -10.59 0.24
CA ALA A 47 19.27 -9.95 0.55
C ALA A 47 19.35 -8.47 0.17
N GLY A 48 18.26 -7.94 -0.40
CA GLY A 48 18.16 -6.52 -0.69
C GLY A 48 17.28 -6.20 -1.88
N PHE A 49 17.07 -4.91 -2.08
CA PHE A 49 16.42 -4.36 -3.26
C PHE A 49 17.49 -3.91 -4.24
N GLY A 50 17.29 -4.21 -5.53
CA GLY A 50 18.05 -3.62 -6.61
C GLY A 50 17.36 -2.36 -7.10
N LEU A 51 18.13 -1.27 -7.27
CA LEU A 51 17.62 -0.10 -7.95
C LEU A 51 17.45 -0.44 -9.44
N LEU A 52 16.24 -0.28 -9.95
CA LEU A 52 15.95 -0.37 -11.39
C LEU A 52 15.99 1.03 -12.00
N SER A 53 16.47 1.14 -13.23
CA SER A 53 16.50 2.43 -13.91
C SER A 53 15.11 2.79 -14.47
N PRO A 54 14.84 4.09 -14.72
CA PRO A 54 13.67 4.48 -15.48
C PRO A 54 13.62 3.86 -16.89
N ALA A 55 14.78 3.53 -17.49
CA ALA A 55 14.83 2.87 -18.79
C ALA A 55 14.33 1.42 -18.73
N ASP A 56 14.55 0.74 -17.60
CA ASP A 56 14.10 -0.65 -17.40
C ASP A 56 12.62 -0.74 -17.02
N THR A 57 12.06 0.33 -16.44
CA THR A 57 10.73 0.31 -15.81
C THR A 57 9.71 1.26 -16.43
N ALA A 58 10.17 2.21 -17.26
CA ALA A 58 9.42 3.38 -17.72
C ALA A 58 8.85 4.28 -16.59
N LEU A 59 9.21 4.05 -15.32
CA LEU A 59 8.77 4.85 -14.19
C LEU A 59 9.63 6.12 -14.08
N THR A 60 9.03 7.27 -14.41
CA THR A 60 9.71 8.59 -14.48
C THR A 60 9.07 9.65 -13.58
N PHE A 61 8.03 9.29 -12.84
CA PHE A 61 7.28 10.22 -11.98
C PHE A 61 8.18 10.84 -10.90
N THR A 62 7.97 12.12 -10.66
CA THR A 62 8.54 12.85 -9.52
C THR A 62 7.44 13.70 -8.89
N ASN A 63 7.27 13.57 -7.57
CA ASN A 63 6.38 14.44 -6.81
C ASN A 63 6.99 15.84 -6.72
N GLN A 64 6.31 16.83 -7.28
CA GLN A 64 6.77 18.22 -7.28
C GLN A 64 6.20 18.97 -6.07
N LEU A 65 7.09 19.62 -5.34
CA LEU A 65 6.77 20.53 -4.25
C LEU A 65 7.76 21.69 -4.29
N SER A 66 7.24 22.90 -4.38
CA SER A 66 7.96 24.15 -4.37
C SER A 66 8.45 24.50 -2.97
N ASP A 67 9.59 25.18 -2.89
CA ASP A 67 10.18 25.63 -1.63
C ASP A 67 9.20 26.51 -0.82
N ARG A 68 8.38 27.30 -1.52
CA ARG A 68 7.34 28.13 -0.91
C ARG A 68 6.30 27.28 -0.18
N GLU A 69 5.72 26.29 -0.85
CA GLU A 69 4.70 25.43 -0.24
C GLU A 69 5.29 24.53 0.84
N ALA A 70 6.54 24.08 0.69
CA ALA A 70 7.28 23.36 1.73
C ALA A 70 7.54 24.23 2.97
N ALA A 71 7.84 25.52 2.80
CA ALA A 71 8.03 26.45 3.91
C ALA A 71 6.72 26.74 4.67
N ILE A 72 5.57 26.77 3.97
CA ILE A 72 4.25 26.93 4.59
C ILE A 72 3.88 25.69 5.42
N ASN A 73 4.14 24.49 4.90
CA ASN A 73 3.86 23.25 5.60
C ASN A 73 4.90 22.16 5.30
N GLN A 74 5.87 22.02 6.19
CA GLN A 74 6.96 21.06 6.04
C GLN A 74 6.50 19.58 6.08
N ILE A 75 5.30 19.28 6.60
CA ILE A 75 4.76 17.90 6.57
C ILE A 75 4.58 17.42 5.13
N ARG A 76 4.38 18.33 4.16
CA ARG A 76 4.27 17.99 2.73
C ARG A 76 5.55 17.36 2.16
N LEU A 77 6.72 17.58 2.76
CA LEU A 77 7.97 16.94 2.36
C LEU A 77 7.96 15.42 2.57
N ASN A 78 7.03 14.89 3.38
CA ASN A 78 6.84 13.44 3.52
C ASN A 78 6.24 12.80 2.25
N GLY A 79 5.76 13.61 1.30
CA GLY A 79 5.18 13.15 0.04
C GLY A 79 3.66 12.93 0.11
N SER A 80 3.09 12.47 -1.01
CA SER A 80 1.63 12.34 -1.19
C SER A 80 1.12 10.89 -1.19
N GLY A 81 2.00 9.91 -0.97
CA GLY A 81 1.67 8.48 -0.91
C GLY A 81 1.66 7.77 -2.27
N VAL A 82 1.51 6.45 -2.20
CA VAL A 82 1.43 5.52 -3.34
C VAL A 82 0.35 4.48 -3.05
N ALA A 83 -0.37 4.05 -4.08
CA ALA A 83 -1.28 2.93 -4.02
C ALA A 83 -0.91 1.88 -5.07
N LEU A 84 -1.08 0.61 -4.72
CA LEU A 84 -0.87 -0.53 -5.59
C LEU A 84 -2.19 -1.28 -5.72
N GLY A 85 -2.54 -1.68 -6.93
CA GLY A 85 -3.77 -2.43 -7.20
C GLY A 85 -3.91 -2.79 -8.67
N ASP A 86 -4.76 -3.76 -8.96
CA ASP A 86 -5.12 -4.15 -10.33
C ASP A 86 -6.32 -3.30 -10.76
N VAL A 87 -6.08 -2.21 -11.48
CA VAL A 87 -7.11 -1.20 -11.80
C VAL A 87 -7.89 -1.59 -13.05
N ASN A 88 -7.24 -2.29 -13.99
CA ASN A 88 -7.82 -2.72 -15.26
C ASN A 88 -8.30 -4.18 -15.28
N ALA A 89 -8.16 -4.90 -14.16
CA ALA A 89 -8.58 -6.28 -13.97
C ALA A 89 -7.85 -7.29 -14.86
N ASP A 90 -6.58 -7.05 -15.20
CA ASP A 90 -5.75 -7.95 -16.00
C ASP A 90 -4.94 -8.96 -15.18
N GLY A 91 -5.04 -8.88 -13.85
CA GLY A 91 -4.33 -9.74 -12.90
C GLY A 91 -2.90 -9.26 -12.59
N LEU A 92 -2.46 -8.13 -13.14
CA LEU A 92 -1.18 -7.49 -12.84
C LEU A 92 -1.38 -6.33 -11.86
N THR A 93 -0.37 -6.06 -11.04
CA THR A 93 -0.43 -4.95 -10.08
C THR A 93 0.05 -3.66 -10.75
N ASP A 94 -0.82 -2.67 -10.81
CA ASP A 94 -0.55 -1.30 -11.27
C ASP A 94 -0.07 -0.40 -10.13
N ILE A 95 0.45 0.77 -10.50
CA ILE A 95 0.99 1.76 -9.56
C ILE A 95 0.29 3.10 -9.74
N TYR A 96 -0.30 3.64 -8.68
CA TYR A 96 -0.84 5.00 -8.63
C TYR A 96 -0.01 5.89 -7.72
N LEU A 97 0.48 7.01 -8.27
CA LEU A 97 1.35 7.97 -7.59
C LEU A 97 0.64 9.33 -7.50
N CYS A 98 0.58 9.86 -6.29
CA CYS A 98 -0.04 11.16 -6.03
C CYS A 98 1.00 12.28 -6.14
N GLY A 99 0.67 13.33 -6.88
CA GLY A 99 1.45 14.56 -6.95
C GLY A 99 0.89 15.63 -6.02
N LEU A 100 1.75 16.46 -5.44
CA LEU A 100 1.35 17.60 -4.62
C LEU A 100 1.04 18.82 -5.50
N GLU A 101 2.00 19.24 -6.33
CA GLU A 101 1.84 20.37 -7.26
C GLU A 101 1.89 19.96 -8.74
N ASN A 102 1.98 18.65 -9.00
CA ASN A 102 1.84 18.07 -10.33
C ASN A 102 0.68 17.08 -10.37
N SER A 103 0.25 16.70 -11.58
CA SER A 103 -0.79 15.68 -11.76
C SER A 103 -0.40 14.33 -11.15
N ASN A 104 -1.38 13.63 -10.61
CA ASN A 104 -1.25 12.21 -10.25
C ASN A 104 -0.98 11.37 -11.50
N ALA A 105 -0.31 10.23 -11.32
CA ALA A 105 0.03 9.31 -12.40
C ALA A 105 -0.45 7.88 -12.09
N LEU A 106 -1.05 7.22 -13.07
CA LEU A 106 -1.34 5.79 -13.07
C LEU A 106 -0.42 5.10 -14.08
N TYR A 107 0.41 4.18 -13.60
CA TYR A 107 1.23 3.31 -14.44
C TYR A 107 0.59 1.94 -14.49
N LEU A 108 0.12 1.56 -15.68
CA LEU A 108 -0.40 0.22 -15.95
C LEU A 108 0.77 -0.74 -16.14
N ASN A 109 0.72 -1.86 -15.43
CA ASN A 109 1.71 -2.91 -15.59
C ASN A 109 1.40 -3.74 -16.84
N GLN A 110 2.33 -3.80 -17.78
CA GLN A 110 2.14 -4.50 -19.06
C GLN A 110 2.73 -5.91 -19.06
N GLY A 111 3.21 -6.39 -17.92
CA GLY A 111 3.99 -7.61 -17.84
C GLY A 111 5.42 -7.42 -18.36
N SER A 112 6.18 -8.51 -18.30
CA SER A 112 7.57 -8.61 -18.76
C SER A 112 7.67 -9.48 -20.00
#